data_AF-A0A017TGM7-F1
#
_entry.id   AF-A0A017TGM7-F1
#
_cell.length_a   1.000
_cell.length_b   1.000
_cell.length_c   1.000
_cell.angle_alpha   90.00
_cell.angle_beta   90.00
_cell.angle_gamma   90.00
#
_symmetry.space_group_name_H-M   'P 1'
#
loop_
_entity.id
_entity.type
_entity.pdbx_description
1 polymer ?
#
loop_
_entity_poly.entity_id
_entity_poly.type
_entity_poly.pdbx_seq_one_letter_code
_entity_poly.pdbx_strand_id
1 'polypeptide(L)'
;MKPQGLGLTALLEKYAKELFNKEFANLTEVERNRVFLEIVESSGRSRPSVNVRAQGLNRLGKGLLVISAGIAIYNITTAEDKVEAAKREALVAGGGFLGGVAGGAAAGLLFGPGAVIAVPVGAFLGGIAGAFGGEFLYTWSSG
;
A
#
# COMPACT_ATOMS: atom_id res chain seq x y z
N MET A 1 -9.25 4.95 19.97
CA MET A 1 -7.84 5.13 20.36
C MET A 1 -6.97 4.94 19.12
N LYS A 2 -6.27 5.98 18.64
CA LYS A 2 -5.31 5.83 17.53
C LYS A 2 -4.11 5.02 18.08
N PRO A 3 -3.54 4.07 17.34
CA PRO A 3 -2.31 3.40 17.76
C PRO A 3 -1.18 4.42 17.68
N GLN A 4 -1.00 5.19 18.76
CA GLN A 4 0.20 5.99 18.93
C GLN A 4 1.36 5.01 18.91
N GLY A 5 2.33 5.24 18.01
CA GLY A 5 3.59 4.51 18.05
C GLY A 5 4.17 4.57 19.46
N LEU A 6 5.11 3.67 19.78
CA LEU A 6 5.81 3.73 21.07
C LEU A 6 6.19 5.18 21.37
N GLY A 7 5.88 5.66 22.57
CA GLY A 7 6.29 7.00 22.98
C GLY A 7 7.81 7.12 22.92
N LEU A 8 8.33 8.33 22.67
CA LEU A 8 9.77 8.56 22.55
C LEU A 8 10.55 7.95 23.73
N THR A 9 10.05 8.09 24.96
CA THR A 9 10.64 7.49 26.16
C THR A 9 10.76 5.97 26.07
N ALA A 10 9.75 5.29 25.51
CA ALA A 10 9.78 3.84 25.33
C ALA A 10 10.77 3.41 24.23
N LEU A 11 10.94 4.23 23.17
CA LEU A 11 11.98 3.99 22.16
C LEU A 11 13.39 4.21 22.72
N LEU A 12 13.57 5.27 23.52
CA LEU A 12 14.85 5.57 24.16
C LEU A 12 15.28 4.44 25.08
N GLU A 13 14.39 3.96 25.94
CA GLU A 13 14.70 2.83 26.82
C GLU A 13 14.92 1.53 26.05
N LYS A 14 14.12 1.27 25.01
CA LYS A 14 14.31 0.08 24.17
C LYS A 14 15.71 0.07 23.55
N TYR A 15 16.10 1.14 22.86
CA TYR A 15 17.39 1.18 22.15
C TYR A 15 18.59 1.36 23.10
N ALA A 16 18.43 2.03 24.25
CA ALA A 16 19.45 2.06 25.30
C ALA A 16 19.77 0.66 25.82
N LYS A 17 18.73 -0.14 26.06
CA LYS A 17 18.86 -1.52 26.48
C LYS A 17 19.41 -2.42 25.36
N GLU A 18 18.97 -2.23 24.12
CA GLU A 18 19.39 -3.03 22.97
C GLU A 18 20.86 -2.80 22.59
N LEU A 19 21.35 -1.55 22.68
CA LEU A 19 22.73 -1.16 22.29
C LEU A 19 23.74 -1.26 23.42
N PHE A 20 23.35 -0.90 24.65
CA PHE A 20 24.28 -0.72 25.77
C PHE A 20 23.90 -1.54 27.01
N ASN A 21 22.76 -2.23 27.00
CA ASN A 21 22.20 -2.98 28.13
C ASN A 21 22.09 -2.14 29.43
N LYS A 22 21.83 -0.84 29.26
CA LYS A 22 21.66 0.15 30.35
C LYS A 22 20.36 0.90 30.14
N GLU A 23 19.83 1.46 31.22
CA GLU A 23 18.73 2.44 31.15
C GLU A 23 19.22 3.74 30.49
N PHE A 24 18.35 4.42 29.75
CA PHE A 24 18.72 5.62 28.99
C PHE A 24 19.26 6.74 29.91
N ALA A 25 18.74 6.81 31.14
CA ALA A 25 19.19 7.78 32.14
C ALA A 25 20.65 7.58 32.59
N ASN A 26 21.18 6.35 32.50
CA ASN A 26 22.53 5.98 32.92
C ASN A 26 23.55 5.98 31.78
N LEU A 27 23.17 6.50 30.61
CA LEU A 27 24.04 6.62 29.45
C LEU A 27 24.85 7.92 29.50
N THR A 28 26.09 7.84 29.04
CA THR A 28 26.93 9.00 28.73
C THR A 28 26.35 9.81 27.57
N GLU A 29 26.78 11.06 27.41
CA GLU A 29 26.32 11.93 26.32
C GLU A 29 26.57 11.34 24.92
N VAL A 30 27.72 10.68 24.74
CA VAL A 30 28.07 9.98 23.49
C VAL A 30 27.16 8.77 23.24
N GLU A 31 26.88 7.97 24.28
CA GLU A 31 25.95 6.82 24.18
C GLU A 31 24.51 7.28 23.87
N ARG A 32 24.04 8.38 24.49
CA ARG A 32 22.73 8.97 24.20
C ARG A 32 22.60 9.43 22.75
N ASN A 33 23.63 10.11 22.22
CA ASN A 33 23.65 10.51 20.81
C ASN A 33 23.59 9.30 19.87
N ARG A 34 24.24 8.18 20.23
CA ARG A 34 24.15 6.93 19.46
C ARG A 34 22.73 6.35 19.46
N VAL A 35 22.03 6.39 20.59
CA VAL A 35 20.63 5.95 20.69
C VAL A 35 19.71 6.83 19.83
N PHE A 36 19.88 8.15 19.85
CA PHE A 36 19.10 9.06 19.00
C PHE A 36 19.32 8.78 17.51
N LEU A 37 20.58 8.55 17.10
CA LEU A 37 20.90 8.19 15.72
C LEU A 37 20.26 6.86 15.30
N GLU A 38 20.30 5.83 16.16
CA GLU A 38 19.66 4.54 15.86
C GLU A 38 18.13 4.67 15.76
N ILE A 39 17.48 5.54 16.55
CA ILE A 39 16.04 5.80 16.42
C ILE A 39 15.72 6.40 15.04
N VAL A 40 16.51 7.38 14.60
CA VAL A 40 16.32 8.01 13.29
C VAL A 40 16.58 7.01 12.17
N GLU A 41 17.67 6.24 12.26
CA GLU A 41 18.05 5.27 11.24
C GLU A 41 17.06 4.09 11.16
N SER A 42 16.65 3.56 12.31
CA SER A 42 15.67 2.48 12.39
C SER A 42 14.29 2.87 11.87
N SER A 43 13.93 4.15 11.95
CA SER A 43 12.69 4.68 11.37
C SER A 43 12.69 4.64 9.84
N GLY A 44 13.88 4.68 9.21
CA GLY A 44 14.05 4.52 7.76
C GLY A 44 14.36 3.07 7.32
N ARG A 45 14.67 2.17 8.26
CA ARG A 45 15.12 0.81 7.93
C ARG A 45 13.94 -0.08 7.53
N SER A 46 14.07 -0.75 6.40
CA SER A 46 13.08 -1.74 5.93
C SER A 46 12.92 -2.88 6.94
N ARG A 47 11.67 -3.22 7.26
CA ARG A 47 11.33 -4.35 8.14
C ARG A 47 11.12 -5.62 7.30
N PRO A 48 11.98 -6.67 7.43
CA PRO A 48 11.87 -7.88 6.61
C PRO A 48 10.50 -8.57 6.72
N SER A 49 9.90 -8.58 7.90
CA SER A 49 8.57 -9.18 8.14
C SER A 49 7.46 -8.51 7.32
N VAL A 50 7.52 -7.19 7.16
CA VAL A 50 6.55 -6.43 6.35
C VAL A 50 6.82 -6.67 4.86
N ASN A 51 8.09 -6.72 4.46
CA ASN A 51 8.45 -7.02 3.08
C ASN A 51 7.98 -8.41 2.63
N VAL A 52 8.14 -9.44 3.47
CA VAL A 52 7.65 -10.80 3.17
C VAL A 52 6.13 -10.82 3.03
N ARG A 53 5.40 -10.13 3.92
CA ARG A 53 3.94 -10.00 3.82
C ARG A 53 3.53 -9.28 2.54
N ALA A 54 4.21 -8.20 2.18
CA ALA A 54 3.97 -7.46 0.94
C ALA A 54 4.21 -8.33 -0.31
N GLN A 55 5.27 -9.15 -0.30
CA GLN A 55 5.52 -10.13 -1.36
C GLN A 55 4.39 -11.17 -1.46
N GLY A 56 3.89 -11.65 -0.32
CA GLY A 56 2.73 -12.54 -0.27
C GLY A 56 1.50 -11.90 -0.91
N LEU A 57 1.22 -10.64 -0.56
CA LEU A 57 0.10 -9.89 -1.12
C LEU A 57 0.23 -9.67 -2.63
N ASN A 58 1.44 -9.41 -3.12
CA ASN A 58 1.71 -9.30 -4.56
C ASN A 58 1.41 -10.62 -5.29
N ARG A 59 1.80 -11.76 -4.72
CA ARG A 59 1.46 -13.08 -5.28
C ARG A 59 -0.05 -13.32 -5.29
N LEU A 60 -0.75 -12.97 -4.22
CA LEU A 60 -2.21 -13.07 -4.14
C LEU A 60 -2.89 -12.17 -5.18
N GLY A 61 -2.45 -10.92 -5.32
CA GLY A 61 -2.98 -9.98 -6.32
C GLY A 61 -2.80 -10.51 -7.75
N LYS A 62 -1.62 -11.05 -8.07
CA LYS A 62 -1.38 -11.71 -9.37
C LYS A 62 -2.28 -12.94 -9.56
N GLY A 63 -2.51 -13.73 -8.52
CA GLY A 63 -3.46 -14.84 -8.56
C GLY A 63 -4.88 -14.38 -8.88
N LEU A 64 -5.35 -13.31 -8.23
CA LEU A 64 -6.66 -12.71 -8.51
C LEU A 64 -6.77 -12.20 -9.94
N LEU A 65 -5.70 -11.63 -10.51
CA LEU A 65 -5.70 -11.20 -11.92
C LEU A 65 -5.90 -12.39 -12.88
N VAL A 66 -5.27 -13.54 -12.60
CA VAL A 66 -5.43 -14.76 -13.42
C VAL A 66 -6.86 -15.29 -13.31
N ILE A 67 -7.43 -15.33 -12.11
CA ILE A 67 -8.82 -15.75 -11.89
C ILE A 67 -9.78 -14.80 -12.62
N SER A 68 -9.56 -13.49 -12.50
CA SER A 68 -10.36 -12.47 -13.19
C SER A 68 -10.32 -12.64 -14.70
N ALA A 69 -9.14 -12.89 -15.28
CA ALA A 69 -9.01 -13.17 -16.70
C ALA A 69 -9.77 -14.45 -17.13
N GLY A 70 -9.74 -15.49 -16.31
CA GLY A 70 -10.53 -16.71 -16.55
C GLY A 70 -12.03 -16.44 -16.56
N ILE A 71 -12.53 -15.63 -15.62
CA ILE A 71 -13.95 -15.24 -15.57
C ILE A 71 -14.32 -14.40 -16.80
N ALA A 72 -13.46 -13.45 -17.20
CA ALA A 72 -13.69 -12.65 -18.40
C ALA A 72 -13.79 -13.52 -19.67
N ILE A 73 -12.90 -14.51 -19.84
CA ILE A 73 -12.96 -15.45 -20.96
C ILE A 73 -14.28 -16.24 -20.92
N TYR A 74 -14.68 -16.74 -19.75
CA TYR A 74 -15.94 -17.46 -19.59
C TYR A 74 -17.15 -16.60 -20.01
N ASN A 75 -17.20 -15.34 -19.54
CA ASN A 75 -18.25 -14.39 -19.89
C ASN A 75 -18.30 -14.14 -21.40
N ILE A 76 -17.15 -13.96 -22.05
CA ILE A 76 -17.08 -13.75 -23.51
C ILE A 76 -17.55 -14.99 -24.28
N THR A 77 -17.16 -16.20 -23.84
CA THR A 77 -17.52 -17.43 -24.55
C THR A 77 -19.00 -17.79 -24.44
N THR A 78 -19.64 -17.41 -23.33
CA THR A 78 -21.05 -17.71 -23.02
C THR A 78 -22.00 -16.60 -23.48
N ALA A 79 -21.47 -15.42 -23.83
CA ALA A 79 -22.26 -14.29 -24.29
C ALA A 79 -22.91 -14.54 -25.67
N GLU A 80 -24.12 -14.00 -25.82
CA GLU A 80 -24.86 -13.98 -27.09
C GLU A 80 -24.11 -13.15 -28.15
N ASP A 81 -23.62 -11.97 -27.76
CA ASP A 81 -22.70 -11.15 -28.55
C ASP A 81 -21.30 -11.17 -27.93
N LYS A 82 -20.44 -12.02 -28.48
CA LYS A 82 -19.06 -12.21 -28.00
C LYS A 82 -18.19 -10.99 -28.24
N VAL A 83 -18.46 -10.22 -29.29
CA VAL A 83 -17.65 -9.04 -29.65
C VAL A 83 -17.93 -7.92 -28.65
N GLU A 84 -19.20 -7.69 -28.34
CA GLU A 84 -19.59 -6.68 -27.36
C GLU A 84 -19.14 -7.06 -25.94
N ALA A 85 -19.30 -8.34 -25.56
CA ALA A 85 -18.80 -8.84 -24.28
C ALA A 85 -17.27 -8.68 -24.16
N ALA A 86 -16.51 -8.99 -25.21
CA ALA A 86 -15.06 -8.83 -25.21
C ALA A 86 -14.64 -7.38 -25.06
N LYS A 87 -15.31 -6.44 -25.75
CA LYS A 87 -15.04 -5.00 -25.59
C LYS A 87 -15.32 -4.53 -24.16
N ARG A 88 -16.45 -4.93 -23.58
CA ARG A 88 -16.83 -4.54 -22.22
C ARG A 88 -15.81 -5.05 -21.19
N GLU A 89 -15.45 -6.32 -21.25
CA GLU A 89 -14.46 -6.90 -20.34
C GLU A 89 -13.08 -6.23 -20.52
N ALA A 90 -12.66 -5.95 -21.76
CA ALA A 90 -11.41 -5.25 -22.04
C ALA A 90 -11.43 -3.79 -21.53
N LEU A 91 -12.55 -3.08 -21.65
CA LEU A 91 -12.70 -1.72 -21.15
C LEU A 91 -12.67 -1.67 -19.62
N VAL A 92 -13.40 -2.57 -18.96
CA VAL A 92 -13.44 -2.63 -17.48
C VAL A 92 -12.08 -3.04 -16.92
N ALA A 93 -11.44 -4.08 -17.48
CA ALA A 93 -10.13 -4.53 -17.04
C ALA A 93 -9.03 -3.50 -17.34
N GLY A 94 -9.02 -2.93 -18.56
CA GLY A 94 -8.06 -1.93 -18.98
C GLY A 94 -8.22 -0.62 -18.21
N GLY A 95 -9.45 -0.16 -18.05
CA GLY A 95 -9.80 1.02 -17.25
C GLY A 95 -9.42 0.84 -15.80
N GLY A 96 -9.74 -0.31 -15.19
CA GLY A 96 -9.38 -0.59 -13.80
C GLY A 96 -7.88 -0.70 -13.55
N PHE A 97 -7.14 -1.32 -14.47
CA PHE A 97 -5.69 -1.42 -14.36
C PHE A 97 -5.01 -0.05 -14.50
N LEU A 98 -5.34 0.69 -15.57
CA LEU A 98 -4.76 2.01 -15.83
C LEU A 98 -5.16 3.02 -14.75
N GLY A 99 -6.42 3.00 -14.32
CA GLY A 99 -6.91 3.82 -13.24
C GLY A 99 -6.17 3.53 -11.94
N GLY A 100 -5.90 2.27 -11.63
CA GLY A 100 -5.17 1.91 -10.41
C GLY A 100 -3.69 2.28 -10.45
N VAL A 101 -3.05 2.13 -11.61
CA VAL A 101 -1.68 2.62 -11.82
C VAL A 101 -1.62 4.15 -11.67
N ALA A 102 -2.53 4.87 -12.31
CA ALA A 102 -2.59 6.32 -12.26
C ALA A 102 -2.89 6.85 -10.85
N GLY A 103 -3.87 6.25 -10.15
CA GLY A 103 -4.23 6.63 -8.79
C GLY A 103 -3.12 6.34 -7.78
N GLY A 104 -2.43 5.20 -7.93
CA GLY A 104 -1.27 4.86 -7.10
C GLY A 104 -0.09 5.79 -7.35
N ALA A 105 0.19 6.10 -8.63
CA ALA A 105 1.24 7.04 -9.01
C ALA A 105 0.95 8.45 -8.50
N ALA A 106 -0.28 8.95 -8.64
CA ALA A 106 -0.69 10.25 -8.13
C ALA A 106 -0.52 10.34 -6.61
N ALA A 107 -0.99 9.33 -5.87
CA ALA A 107 -0.78 9.28 -4.42
C ALA A 107 0.72 9.18 -4.05
N GLY A 108 1.52 8.46 -4.82
CA GLY A 108 2.97 8.36 -4.61
C GLY A 108 3.71 9.66 -4.87
N LEU A 109 3.26 10.46 -5.85
CA LEU A 109 3.82 11.78 -6.13
C LEU A 109 3.44 12.79 -5.03
N LEU A 110 2.21 12.72 -4.51
CA LEU A 110 1.72 13.64 -3.48
C LEU A 110 2.31 13.36 -2.09
N PHE A 111 2.40 12.09 -1.70
CA PHE A 111 2.80 11.70 -0.34
C PHE A 111 4.21 11.08 -0.28
N GLY A 112 4.87 10.95 -1.42
CA GLY A 112 6.20 10.34 -1.55
C GLY A 112 6.15 8.80 -1.60
N PRO A 113 7.24 8.16 -2.06
CA PRO A 113 7.33 6.71 -2.21
C PRO A 113 7.28 5.96 -0.85
N GLY A 114 7.52 6.65 0.26
CA GLY A 114 7.43 6.11 1.62
C GLY A 114 6.01 6.10 2.21
N ALA A 115 5.01 6.63 1.51
CA ALA A 115 3.63 6.67 1.99
C ALA A 115 2.92 5.31 1.82
N VAL A 116 3.25 4.39 2.73
CA VAL A 116 2.80 2.99 2.71
C VAL A 116 1.27 2.84 2.67
N ILE A 117 0.51 3.84 3.12
CA ILE A 117 -0.96 3.80 3.15
C ILE A 117 -1.58 4.57 1.99
N ALA A 118 -1.05 5.75 1.64
CA ALA A 118 -1.67 6.60 0.62
C ALA A 118 -1.61 5.97 -0.76
N VAL A 119 -0.49 5.33 -1.13
CA VAL A 119 -0.29 4.74 -2.45
C VAL A 119 -1.27 3.59 -2.73
N PRO A 120 -1.43 2.58 -1.84
CA PRO A 120 -2.41 1.52 -2.07
C PRO A 120 -3.85 2.02 -2.12
N VAL A 121 -4.21 3.01 -1.31
CA VAL A 121 -5.55 3.61 -1.32
C VAL A 121 -5.79 4.35 -2.64
N GLY A 122 -4.83 5.17 -3.08
CA GLY A 122 -4.90 5.85 -4.36
C GLY A 122 -5.01 4.86 -5.53
N ALA A 123 -4.26 3.77 -5.49
CA ALA A 123 -4.34 2.73 -6.52
C ALA A 123 -5.69 2.00 -6.52
N PHE A 124 -6.28 1.75 -5.34
CA PHE A 124 -7.58 1.09 -5.27
C PHE A 124 -8.70 2.01 -5.77
N LEU A 125 -8.75 3.25 -5.29
CA LEU A 125 -9.75 4.23 -5.70
C LEU A 125 -9.61 4.58 -7.19
N GLY A 126 -8.39 4.78 -7.66
CA GLY A 126 -8.11 4.99 -9.08
C GLY A 126 -8.54 3.80 -9.92
N GLY A 127 -8.37 2.56 -9.43
CA GLY A 127 -8.80 1.36 -10.15
C GLY A 127 -10.30 1.24 -10.27
N ILE A 128 -11.05 1.51 -9.20
CA ILE A 128 -12.52 1.55 -9.27
C ILE A 128 -12.99 2.66 -10.22
N ALA A 129 -12.41 3.86 -10.08
CA ALA A 129 -12.74 5.00 -10.93
C ALA A 129 -12.45 4.73 -12.41
N GLY A 130 -11.33 4.08 -12.72
CA GLY A 130 -10.99 3.72 -14.09
C GLY A 130 -11.87 2.61 -14.67
N ALA A 131 -12.30 1.66 -13.85
CA ALA A 131 -13.17 0.55 -14.28
C ALA A 131 -14.62 1.00 -14.54
N PHE A 132 -15.16 1.90 -13.70
CA PHE A 132 -16.57 2.28 -13.71
C PHE A 132 -16.84 3.75 -14.09
N GLY A 133 -15.80 4.58 -14.20
CA GLY A 133 -15.85 5.94 -14.73
C GLY A 133 -16.88 6.85 -14.05
N GLY A 134 -18.06 6.95 -14.68
CA GLY A 134 -19.11 7.90 -14.32
C GLY A 134 -19.81 7.61 -12.99
N GLU A 135 -19.94 6.35 -12.58
CA GLU A 135 -20.68 5.98 -11.37
C GLU A 135 -19.88 6.27 -10.09
N PHE A 136 -18.55 6.13 -10.15
CA PHE A 136 -17.65 6.47 -9.05
C PHE A 136 -17.54 7.99 -8.84
N LEU A 137 -17.48 8.78 -9.92
CA LEU A 137 -17.48 10.25 -9.83
C LEU A 137 -18.81 10.80 -9.29
N TYR A 138 -19.93 10.17 -9.64
CA TYR A 138 -21.26 10.56 -9.14
C TYR A 138 -21.39 10.34 -7.63
N THR A 139 -20.99 9.18 -7.12
CA THR A 139 -21.11 8.87 -5.68
C THR A 139 -20.26 9.77 -4.76
N TRP A 140 -19.15 10.33 -5.28
CA TRP A 140 -18.28 11.23 -4.54
C TRP A 140 -18.72 12.70 -4.65
N SER A 141 -19.35 13.07 -5.76
CA SER A 141 -19.95 14.40 -5.98
C SER A 141 -21.25 14.61 -5.19
N SER A 142 -21.98 13.53 -4.87
CA SER A 142 -23.25 13.56 -4.13
C SER A 142 -23.13 13.38 -2.61
N GLY A 143 -21.90 13.38 -2.06
CA GLY A 143 -21.60 13.13 -0.65
C GLY A 143 -21.08 14.34 0.10
#